data_AF-A0A1T4X8B4-F1
#
_entry.id   AF-A0A1T4X8B4-F1
#
_cell.length_a   1.000
_cell.length_b   1.000
_cell.length_c   1.000
_cell.angle_alpha   90.00
_cell.angle_beta   90.00
_cell.angle_gamma   90.00
#
_symmetry.space_group_name_H-M   'P 1'
#
loop_
_entity.id
_entity.type
_entity.pdbx_description
1 polymer ?
#
loop_
_entity_poly.entity_id
_entity_poly.type
_entity_poly.pdbx_seq_one_letter_code
_entity_poly.pdbx_strand_id
1 'polypeptide(L)'
;MFNTLRRLSVLAIVLIGLLFPTWTVALTPPFQVQVDTAWQAAEVKDVQAVLDSTVLAIAPYIGSRRLEPVLVKNDEKGPISLYERAANGEYVVLLDVNGRYWSQLAYQFSHETCHLLSNYDLAPNNVSKQQWFEESLCEAFSLFSLGKLADQWEVNPPYENWKDYAPELRKYVADMLKEKQRSLAPNLANWYQQHQVTLEADPYAKDRSLNEKMASHLLKIFTEQPETWAAINYINLGDDSKDKSLTKYLKDWYNNTPDHLRAPIKKIQQQLDVKG
;
A
#
# COMPACT_ATOMS: atom_id res chain seq x y z
N MET A 1 -17.31 -84.06 22.69
CA MET A 1 -18.78 -83.97 22.66
C MET A 1 -19.13 -82.49 22.51
N PHE A 2 -19.72 -82.10 21.36
CA PHE A 2 -20.29 -80.80 20.96
C PHE A 2 -19.39 -79.54 20.96
N ASN A 3 -19.06 -78.97 19.79
CA ASN A 3 -19.74 -77.86 19.08
C ASN A 3 -19.82 -76.58 19.94
N THR A 4 -19.31 -75.41 19.53
CA THR A 4 -19.80 -74.63 18.38
C THR A 4 -18.84 -73.51 17.96
N LEU A 5 -18.79 -73.25 16.65
CA LEU A 5 -18.34 -71.98 16.06
C LEU A 5 -19.27 -70.82 16.45
N ARG A 6 -18.70 -69.63 16.65
CA ARG A 6 -19.38 -68.36 16.33
C ARG A 6 -18.37 -67.33 15.84
N ARG A 7 -18.47 -66.96 14.56
CA ARG A 7 -17.90 -65.73 13.98
C ARG A 7 -18.72 -64.53 14.48
N LEU A 8 -18.06 -63.40 14.71
CA LEU A 8 -18.63 -62.07 14.48
C LEU A 8 -17.52 -61.03 14.32
N SER A 9 -17.79 -60.09 13.43
CA SER A 9 -16.85 -59.21 12.74
C SER A 9 -16.80 -57.80 13.37
N VAL A 10 -15.85 -57.00 12.88
CA VAL A 10 -15.80 -55.52 12.80
C VAL A 10 -15.42 -54.76 14.09
N LEU A 11 -14.24 -54.13 14.11
CA LEU A 11 -14.04 -52.70 13.81
C LEU A 11 -12.56 -52.34 13.99
N ALA A 12 -11.84 -52.08 12.90
CA ALA A 12 -10.56 -51.40 12.95
C ALA A 12 -10.84 -49.89 13.01
N ILE A 13 -10.68 -49.30 14.19
CA ILE A 13 -10.68 -47.84 14.35
C ILE A 13 -9.35 -47.34 13.81
N VAL A 14 -9.34 -46.88 12.56
CA VAL A 14 -8.24 -46.09 12.02
C VAL A 14 -8.43 -44.65 12.54
N LEU A 15 -7.71 -44.32 13.62
CA LEU A 15 -7.54 -42.95 14.07
C LEU A 15 -6.63 -42.23 13.05
N ILE A 16 -7.23 -41.63 12.03
CA ILE A 16 -6.54 -40.63 11.20
C ILE A 16 -6.43 -39.36 12.05
N GLY A 17 -5.36 -39.27 12.83
CA GLY A 17 -4.95 -38.03 13.45
C GLY A 17 -4.58 -37.05 12.34
N LEU A 18 -5.50 -36.15 11.99
CA LEU A 18 -5.24 -35.00 11.15
C LEU A 18 -4.21 -34.11 11.85
N LEU A 19 -2.93 -34.29 11.51
CA LEU A 19 -1.88 -33.31 11.78
C LEU A 19 -2.11 -32.13 10.84
N PHE A 20 -3.03 -31.23 11.21
CA PHE A 20 -3.01 -29.88 10.68
C PHE A 20 -1.90 -29.13 11.42
N PRO A 21 -0.82 -28.70 10.75
CA PRO A 21 0.09 -27.75 11.36
C PRO A 21 -0.63 -26.39 11.39
N THR A 22 -1.36 -26.10 12.46
CA THR A 22 -1.92 -24.76 12.73
C THR A 22 -0.78 -23.83 13.14
N TRP A 23 0.04 -23.43 12.19
CA TRP A 23 0.83 -22.21 12.34
C TRP A 23 -0.06 -21.05 11.93
N THR A 24 -1.06 -20.73 12.77
CA THR A 24 -1.57 -19.36 12.79
C THR A 24 -0.47 -18.52 13.40
N VAL A 25 0.50 -18.09 12.59
CA VAL A 25 1.34 -16.97 12.98
C VAL A 25 0.37 -15.79 13.05
N ALA A 26 0.01 -15.38 14.27
CA ALA A 26 -0.69 -14.13 14.45
C ALA A 26 0.22 -13.04 13.86
N LEU A 27 -0.14 -12.53 12.69
CA LEU A 27 0.55 -11.41 12.06
C LEU A 27 0.39 -10.22 13.02
N THR A 28 1.44 -9.90 13.76
CA THR A 28 1.49 -8.63 14.49
C THR A 28 1.46 -7.52 13.44
N PRO A 29 0.53 -6.56 13.52
CA PRO A 29 0.48 -5.48 12.55
C PRO A 29 1.81 -4.72 12.57
N PRO A 30 2.32 -4.28 11.40
CA PRO A 30 3.62 -3.61 11.29
C PRO A 30 3.68 -2.26 12.03
N PHE A 31 2.53 -1.67 12.34
CA PHE A 31 2.38 -0.48 13.18
C PHE A 31 0.95 -0.41 13.71
N GLN A 32 0.74 0.42 14.73
CA GLN A 32 -0.58 0.64 15.34
C GLN A 32 -1.25 1.87 14.73
N VAL A 33 -2.57 1.79 14.55
CA VAL A 33 -3.39 2.93 14.12
C VAL A 33 -4.28 3.35 15.29
N GLN A 34 -4.35 4.65 15.54
CA GLN A 34 -5.27 5.25 16.50
C GLN A 34 -6.21 6.19 15.74
N VAL A 35 -7.51 5.97 15.85
CA VAL A 35 -8.52 6.86 15.25
C VAL A 35 -8.95 7.92 16.25
N ASP A 36 -8.96 9.17 15.82
CA ASP A 36 -9.47 10.28 16.63
C ASP A 36 -10.93 10.08 17.03
N THR A 37 -11.30 10.61 18.20
CA THR A 37 -12.64 10.41 18.77
C THR A 37 -13.76 11.05 17.95
N ALA A 38 -13.45 11.99 17.05
CA ALA A 38 -14.42 12.63 16.17
C ALA A 38 -14.30 12.13 14.73
N TRP A 39 -15.33 11.43 14.25
CA TRP A 39 -15.37 10.92 12.87
C TRP A 39 -16.74 11.12 12.20
N GLN A 40 -17.17 12.39 12.14
CA GLN A 40 -18.41 12.85 11.51
C GLN A 40 -19.56 11.81 11.53
N ALA A 41 -19.91 11.23 10.38
CA ALA A 41 -21.07 10.34 10.18
C ALA A 41 -20.74 8.83 10.25
N ALA A 42 -19.55 8.44 10.71
CA ALA A 42 -19.17 7.03 10.89
C ALA A 42 -18.85 6.72 12.36
N GLU A 43 -19.06 5.46 12.75
CA GLU A 43 -18.65 5.01 14.08
C GLU A 43 -17.13 4.81 14.11
N VAL A 44 -16.46 5.35 15.12
CA VAL A 44 -14.98 5.29 15.26
C VAL A 44 -14.44 3.85 15.20
N LYS A 45 -15.17 2.88 15.77
CA LYS A 45 -14.78 1.46 15.70
C LYS A 45 -14.80 0.90 14.27
N ASP A 46 -15.69 1.39 13.41
CA ASP A 46 -15.81 0.91 12.03
C ASP A 46 -14.68 1.52 11.19
N VAL A 47 -14.36 2.79 11.43
CA VAL A 47 -13.18 3.45 10.86
C VAL A 47 -11.92 2.69 11.27
N GLN A 48 -11.73 2.43 12.57
CA GLN A 48 -10.61 1.66 13.09
C GLN A 48 -10.52 0.28 12.40
N ALA A 49 -11.64 -0.42 12.25
CA ALA A 49 -11.70 -1.71 11.57
C ALA A 49 -11.24 -1.65 10.10
N VAL A 50 -11.59 -0.58 9.36
CA VAL A 50 -11.11 -0.36 7.99
C VAL A 50 -9.61 -0.11 7.96
N LEU A 51 -9.10 0.78 8.83
CA LEU A 51 -7.69 1.14 8.85
C LEU A 51 -6.81 -0.05 9.28
N ASP A 52 -7.19 -0.77 10.34
CA ASP A 52 -6.50 -1.98 10.78
C ASP A 52 -6.51 -3.06 9.69
N SER A 53 -7.65 -3.23 9.01
CA SER A 53 -7.74 -4.15 7.87
C SER A 53 -6.79 -3.75 6.75
N THR A 54 -6.66 -2.46 6.47
CA THR A 54 -5.76 -1.93 5.44
C THR A 54 -4.30 -2.21 5.80
N VAL A 55 -3.92 -1.97 7.06
CA VAL A 55 -2.57 -2.29 7.59
C VAL A 55 -2.26 -3.78 7.47
N LEU A 56 -3.19 -4.65 7.85
CA LEU A 56 -3.03 -6.10 7.74
C LEU A 56 -2.90 -6.56 6.28
N ALA A 57 -3.70 -5.97 5.38
CA ALA A 57 -3.69 -6.33 3.96
C ALA A 57 -2.35 -6.01 3.28
N ILE A 58 -1.67 -4.94 3.71
CA ILE A 58 -0.38 -4.53 3.14
C ILE A 58 0.83 -5.13 3.87
N ALA A 59 0.66 -5.68 5.07
CA ALA A 59 1.75 -6.15 5.92
C ALA A 59 2.75 -7.11 5.22
N PRO A 60 2.32 -8.04 4.34
CA PRO A 60 3.26 -8.91 3.62
C PRO A 60 4.17 -8.19 2.61
N TYR A 61 3.81 -6.97 2.21
CA TYR A 61 4.43 -6.27 1.07
C TYR A 61 5.31 -5.09 1.47
N ILE A 62 5.33 -4.71 2.75
CA ILE A 62 6.12 -3.56 3.24
C ILE A 62 7.43 -3.97 3.94
N GLY A 63 7.80 -5.26 3.84
CA GLY A 63 9.01 -5.80 4.42
C GLY A 63 9.05 -5.73 5.94
N SER A 64 10.24 -5.48 6.51
CA SER A 64 10.43 -5.41 7.97
C SER A 64 10.29 -3.99 8.55
N ARG A 65 9.78 -3.03 7.77
CA ARG A 65 9.56 -1.67 8.25
C ARG A 65 8.61 -1.69 9.45
N ARG A 66 8.95 -0.91 10.47
CA ARG A 66 8.11 -0.61 11.62
C ARG A 66 7.95 0.90 11.66
N LEU A 67 6.72 1.35 11.87
CA LEU A 67 6.41 2.76 12.09
C LEU A 67 6.03 2.93 13.55
N GLU A 68 6.34 4.09 14.11
CA GLU A 68 5.67 4.56 15.32
C GLU A 68 4.15 4.62 15.08
N PRO A 69 3.32 4.62 16.14
CA PRO A 69 1.88 4.68 16.00
C PRO A 69 1.41 5.83 15.10
N VAL A 70 0.32 5.61 14.37
CA VAL A 70 -0.26 6.58 13.44
C VAL A 70 -1.61 7.05 14.01
N LEU A 71 -1.69 8.32 14.39
CA LEU A 71 -2.92 8.99 14.74
C LEU A 71 -3.61 9.49 13.48
N VAL A 72 -4.81 8.98 13.21
CA VAL A 72 -5.61 9.29 12.03
C VAL A 72 -6.78 10.17 12.44
N LYS A 73 -6.96 11.29 11.75
CA LYS A 73 -8.00 12.30 12.01
C LYS A 73 -8.83 12.55 10.76
N ASN A 74 -10.11 12.87 10.95
CA ASN A 74 -10.97 13.33 9.89
C ASN A 74 -10.91 14.86 9.78
N ASP A 75 -10.46 15.39 8.63
CA ASP A 75 -10.27 16.82 8.40
C ASP A 75 -10.36 17.13 6.89
N GLU A 76 -11.09 18.20 6.53
CA GLU A 76 -11.29 18.66 5.15
C GLU A 76 -10.00 19.13 4.46
N LYS A 77 -8.92 19.35 5.22
CA LYS A 77 -7.59 19.68 4.67
C LYS A 77 -6.81 18.45 4.22
N GLY A 78 -7.33 17.25 4.47
CA GLY A 78 -6.74 15.99 4.02
C GLY A 78 -7.08 15.63 2.56
N PRO A 79 -6.55 14.52 2.03
CA PRO A 79 -5.60 13.63 2.71
C PRO A 79 -4.19 14.24 2.79
N ILE A 80 -3.54 14.12 3.97
CA ILE A 80 -2.15 14.56 4.17
C ILE A 80 -1.50 13.91 5.40
N SER A 81 -0.22 13.54 5.27
CA SER A 81 0.68 13.15 6.34
C SER A 81 1.44 14.37 6.85
N LEU A 82 1.23 14.76 8.11
CA LEU A 82 1.87 15.93 8.67
C LEU A 82 3.34 15.64 9.01
N TYR A 83 4.23 16.61 8.79
CA TYR A 83 5.63 16.53 9.24
C TYR A 83 5.75 16.57 10.77
N GLU A 84 4.85 17.31 11.41
CA GLU A 84 4.79 17.41 12.87
C GLU A 84 4.16 16.15 13.46
N ARG A 85 4.84 15.59 14.46
CA ARG A 85 4.34 14.47 15.26
C ARG A 85 3.34 14.95 16.31
N ALA A 86 2.45 14.07 16.74
CA ALA A 86 1.66 14.30 17.94
C ALA A 86 2.53 14.27 19.21
N ALA A 87 1.92 14.63 20.35
CA ALA A 87 2.64 14.85 21.59
C ALA A 87 3.42 13.62 22.11
N ASN A 88 3.01 12.40 21.77
CA ASN A 88 3.70 11.17 22.18
C ASN A 88 4.56 10.57 21.05
N GLY A 89 4.81 11.32 19.98
CA GLY A 89 5.65 10.90 18.85
C GLY A 89 4.88 10.23 17.70
N GLU A 90 3.55 10.13 17.78
CA GLU A 90 2.75 9.51 16.73
C GLU A 90 2.87 10.28 15.41
N TYR A 91 2.93 9.54 14.29
CA TYR A 91 2.63 10.14 12.99
C TYR A 91 1.20 10.67 12.99
N VAL A 92 0.95 11.78 12.29
CA VAL A 92 -0.41 12.33 12.16
C VAL A 92 -0.83 12.31 10.70
N VAL A 93 -1.93 11.62 10.41
CA VAL A 93 -2.54 11.53 9.08
C VAL A 93 -3.93 12.16 9.15
N LEU A 94 -4.20 13.11 8.27
CA LEU A 94 -5.52 13.69 8.08
C LEU A 94 -6.17 13.06 6.85
N LEU A 95 -7.45 12.68 6.93
CA LEU A 95 -8.22 12.11 5.83
C LEU A 95 -9.52 12.89 5.62
N ASP A 96 -9.81 13.25 4.36
CA ASP A 96 -11.06 13.88 3.97
C ASP A 96 -12.03 12.82 3.45
N VAL A 97 -12.75 12.19 4.38
CA VAL A 97 -13.77 11.19 4.08
C VAL A 97 -15.00 11.46 4.93
N ASN A 98 -16.13 11.67 4.25
CA ASN A 98 -17.38 12.02 4.91
C ASN A 98 -18.34 10.82 4.95
N GLY A 99 -18.50 10.18 6.10
CA GLY A 99 -19.41 9.04 6.28
C GLY A 99 -18.79 7.68 6.00
N ARG A 100 -19.55 6.76 5.41
CA ARG A 100 -19.22 5.32 5.30
C ARG A 100 -18.59 4.91 3.97
N TYR A 101 -17.77 5.77 3.37
CA TYR A 101 -17.08 5.49 2.11
C TYR A 101 -15.80 4.69 2.36
N TRP A 102 -15.93 3.40 2.71
CA TRP A 102 -14.79 2.55 3.12
C TRP A 102 -13.72 2.40 2.04
N SER A 103 -14.10 2.31 0.76
CA SER A 103 -13.13 2.30 -0.33
C SER A 103 -12.30 3.59 -0.39
N GLN A 104 -12.92 4.76 -0.23
CA GLN A 104 -12.22 6.04 -0.21
C GLN A 104 -11.32 6.19 1.03
N LEU A 105 -11.80 5.73 2.19
CA LEU A 105 -11.03 5.71 3.44
C LEU A 105 -9.76 4.88 3.30
N ALA A 106 -9.89 3.63 2.83
CA ALA A 106 -8.75 2.75 2.62
C ALA A 106 -7.79 3.29 1.55
N TYR A 107 -8.32 3.88 0.48
CA TYR A 107 -7.54 4.50 -0.59
C TYR A 107 -6.67 5.66 -0.07
N GLN A 108 -7.29 6.66 0.55
CA GLN A 108 -6.57 7.82 1.08
C GLN A 108 -5.58 7.41 2.16
N PHE A 109 -5.99 6.53 3.09
CA PHE A 109 -5.08 6.06 4.13
C PHE A 109 -3.88 5.28 3.58
N SER A 110 -4.07 4.49 2.52
CA SER A 110 -2.97 3.78 1.86
C SER A 110 -1.99 4.74 1.18
N HIS A 111 -2.50 5.82 0.57
CA HIS A 111 -1.67 6.87 -0.04
C HIS A 111 -0.78 7.53 1.03
N GLU A 112 -1.39 7.96 2.13
CA GLU A 112 -0.65 8.59 3.24
C GLU A 112 0.31 7.62 3.92
N THR A 113 -0.08 6.36 4.09
CA THR A 113 0.80 5.31 4.61
C THR A 113 2.04 5.13 3.71
N CYS A 114 1.91 5.25 2.39
CA CYS A 114 3.07 5.20 1.50
C CYS A 114 4.08 6.32 1.79
N HIS A 115 3.63 7.55 2.08
CA HIS A 115 4.53 8.62 2.53
C HIS A 115 5.23 8.26 3.85
N LEU A 116 4.51 7.71 4.82
CA LEU A 116 5.13 7.27 6.08
C LEU A 116 6.23 6.20 5.85
N LEU A 117 6.02 5.31 4.88
CA LEU A 117 6.99 4.29 4.48
C LEU A 117 8.17 4.88 3.67
N SER A 118 7.95 5.96 2.91
CA SER A 118 8.94 6.57 1.99
C SER A 118 9.99 7.44 2.69
N ASN A 119 9.98 7.51 4.03
CA ASN A 119 10.79 8.45 4.80
C ASN A 119 10.49 9.92 4.44
N TYR A 120 9.21 10.24 4.15
CA TYR A 120 8.78 11.59 3.79
C TYR A 120 9.22 12.67 4.78
N ASP A 121 9.46 12.33 6.04
CA ASP A 121 9.77 13.26 7.14
C ASP A 121 11.27 13.51 7.38
N LEU A 122 12.15 12.87 6.59
CA LEU A 122 13.60 13.09 6.69
C LEU A 122 14.05 14.34 5.93
N ALA A 123 14.01 15.50 6.60
CA ALA A 123 14.63 16.73 6.12
C ALA A 123 16.15 16.78 6.45
N PRO A 124 17.00 17.43 5.62
CA PRO A 124 16.69 18.11 4.35
C PRO A 124 16.59 17.17 3.13
N ASN A 125 16.70 15.85 3.33
CA ASN A 125 16.83 14.86 2.25
C ASN A 125 15.54 14.66 1.41
N ASN A 126 14.40 15.19 1.85
CA ASN A 126 13.07 15.05 1.24
C ASN A 126 12.60 16.26 0.40
N VAL A 127 13.33 17.38 0.40
CA VAL A 127 13.01 18.53 -0.47
C VAL A 127 13.59 18.28 -1.86
N SER A 128 12.84 17.51 -2.65
CA SER A 128 13.24 17.10 -3.99
C SER A 128 12.33 17.72 -5.05
N LYS A 129 12.90 18.03 -6.22
CA LYS A 129 12.12 18.32 -7.45
C LYS A 129 11.32 17.12 -7.94
N GLN A 130 11.48 15.96 -7.30
CA GLN A 130 10.90 14.68 -7.69
C GLN A 130 9.75 14.24 -6.79
N GLN A 131 9.16 15.13 -5.99
CA GLN A 131 7.96 14.81 -5.17
C GLN A 131 6.79 14.28 -6.02
N TRP A 132 6.64 14.73 -7.27
CA TRP A 132 5.65 14.18 -8.21
C TRP A 132 5.78 12.66 -8.41
N PHE A 133 7.01 12.13 -8.34
CA PHE A 133 7.26 10.71 -8.50
C PHE A 133 6.81 9.93 -7.26
N GLU A 134 7.06 10.49 -6.07
CA GLU A 134 6.57 9.93 -4.81
C GLU A 134 5.03 9.91 -4.77
N GLU A 135 4.38 11.01 -5.15
CA GLU A 135 2.92 11.07 -5.32
C GLU A 135 2.40 9.98 -6.28
N SER A 136 3.08 9.77 -7.41
CA SER A 136 2.73 8.73 -8.38
C SER A 136 2.89 7.31 -7.80
N LEU A 137 3.90 7.11 -6.95
CA LEU A 137 4.16 5.83 -6.31
C LEU A 137 3.12 5.54 -5.22
N CYS A 138 2.75 6.53 -4.41
CA CYS A 138 1.72 6.40 -3.39
C CYS A 138 0.33 6.20 -3.99
N GLU A 139 0.06 6.84 -5.13
CA GLU A 139 -1.13 6.58 -5.93
C GLU A 139 -1.18 5.13 -6.46
N ALA A 140 -0.06 4.59 -6.90
CA ALA A 140 -0.01 3.19 -7.33
C ALA A 140 -0.16 2.22 -6.14
N PHE A 141 0.43 2.56 -5.00
CA PHE A 141 0.36 1.76 -3.79
C PHE A 141 -1.05 1.71 -3.20
N SER A 142 -1.81 2.80 -3.26
CA SER A 142 -3.19 2.85 -2.78
C SER A 142 -4.13 1.94 -3.58
N LEU A 143 -4.00 1.93 -4.91
CA LEU A 143 -4.73 1.00 -5.79
C LEU A 143 -4.38 -0.47 -5.51
N PHE A 144 -3.08 -0.76 -5.31
CA PHE A 144 -2.63 -2.09 -4.93
C PHE A 144 -3.21 -2.52 -3.58
N SER A 145 -3.15 -1.64 -2.58
CA SER A 145 -3.61 -1.87 -1.22
C SER A 145 -5.10 -2.16 -1.16
N LEU A 146 -5.91 -1.43 -1.91
CA LEU A 146 -7.35 -1.70 -2.07
C LEU A 146 -7.62 -3.09 -2.64
N GLY A 147 -6.85 -3.53 -3.64
CA GLY A 147 -6.97 -4.88 -4.19
C GLY A 147 -6.70 -5.95 -3.12
N LYS A 148 -5.66 -5.75 -2.29
CA LYS A 148 -5.33 -6.67 -1.18
C LYS A 148 -6.35 -6.63 -0.06
N LEU A 149 -6.90 -5.47 0.24
CA LEU A 149 -8.00 -5.33 1.20
C LEU A 149 -9.24 -6.09 0.72
N ALA A 150 -9.55 -6.03 -0.57
CA ALA A 150 -10.66 -6.80 -1.13
C ALA A 150 -10.44 -8.32 -1.02
N ASP A 151 -9.24 -8.80 -1.35
CA ASP A 151 -8.87 -10.21 -1.19
C ASP A 151 -9.00 -10.66 0.27
N GLN A 152 -8.58 -9.80 1.21
CA GLN A 152 -8.71 -10.06 2.64
C GLN A 152 -10.17 -10.12 3.08
N TRP A 153 -10.99 -9.13 2.71
CA TRP A 153 -12.39 -9.04 3.15
C TRP A 153 -13.30 -10.10 2.53
N GLU A 154 -12.92 -10.68 1.39
CA GLU A 154 -13.64 -11.83 0.83
C GLU A 154 -13.51 -13.09 1.72
N VAL A 155 -12.43 -13.21 2.47
CA VAL A 155 -12.13 -14.40 3.29
C VAL A 155 -12.34 -14.14 4.78
N ASN A 156 -11.84 -13.01 5.28
CA ASN A 156 -11.78 -12.66 6.69
C ASN A 156 -11.94 -11.14 6.90
N PRO A 157 -13.15 -10.59 6.68
CA PRO A 157 -13.45 -9.20 6.99
C PRO A 157 -13.47 -8.95 8.51
N PRO A 158 -13.35 -7.70 8.98
CA PRO A 158 -13.40 -7.39 10.41
C PRO A 158 -14.79 -7.67 11.02
N TYR A 159 -15.85 -7.62 10.20
CA TYR A 159 -17.19 -8.03 10.55
C TYR A 159 -17.72 -8.96 9.47
N GLU A 160 -18.34 -10.09 9.84
CA GLU A 160 -18.79 -11.11 8.87
C GLU A 160 -19.71 -10.52 7.78
N ASN A 161 -20.59 -9.58 8.15
CA ASN A 161 -21.50 -8.92 7.22
C ASN A 161 -20.82 -7.92 6.26
N TRP A 162 -19.52 -7.67 6.39
CA TRP A 162 -18.74 -6.84 5.45
C TRP A 162 -18.10 -7.65 4.33
N LYS A 163 -18.22 -8.99 4.36
CA LYS A 163 -17.76 -9.86 3.27
C LYS A 163 -18.31 -9.44 1.92
N ASP A 164 -19.59 -9.07 1.88
CA ASP A 164 -20.29 -8.62 0.68
C ASP A 164 -19.85 -7.23 0.20
N TYR A 165 -19.01 -6.51 0.96
CA TYR A 165 -18.40 -5.24 0.54
C TYR A 165 -17.09 -5.45 -0.26
N ALA A 166 -16.46 -6.64 -0.20
CA ALA A 166 -15.24 -6.91 -0.96
C ALA A 166 -15.36 -6.62 -2.48
N PRO A 167 -16.49 -6.93 -3.16
CA PRO A 167 -16.71 -6.52 -4.55
C PRO A 167 -16.72 -5.00 -4.77
N GLU A 168 -17.18 -4.20 -3.81
CA GLU A 168 -17.19 -2.72 -3.91
C GLU A 168 -15.77 -2.12 -3.85
N LEU A 169 -14.87 -2.73 -3.08
CA LEU A 169 -13.44 -2.38 -3.09
C LEU A 169 -12.82 -2.64 -4.47
N ARG A 170 -13.10 -3.81 -5.07
CA ARG A 170 -12.62 -4.15 -6.42
C ARG A 170 -13.23 -3.24 -7.48
N LYS A 171 -14.52 -2.92 -7.34
CA LYS A 171 -15.23 -2.01 -8.23
C LYS A 171 -14.61 -0.61 -8.19
N TYR A 172 -14.26 -0.10 -7.01
CA TYR A 172 -13.60 1.19 -6.86
C TYR A 172 -12.27 1.24 -7.65
N VAL A 173 -11.40 0.24 -7.45
CA VAL A 173 -10.14 0.13 -8.22
C VAL A 173 -10.41 0.01 -9.72
N ALA A 174 -11.36 -0.83 -10.13
CA ALA A 174 -11.68 -1.04 -11.54
C ALA A 174 -12.25 0.21 -12.21
N ASP A 175 -13.01 1.02 -11.48
CA ASP A 175 -13.55 2.27 -12.01
C ASP A 175 -12.46 3.34 -12.16
N MET A 176 -11.55 3.47 -11.19
CA MET A 176 -10.37 4.33 -11.33
C MET A 176 -9.52 3.91 -12.54
N LEU A 177 -9.20 2.63 -12.70
CA LEU A 177 -8.38 2.16 -13.81
C LEU A 177 -9.02 2.35 -15.20
N LYS A 178 -10.32 2.63 -15.30
CA LYS A 178 -11.00 2.98 -16.57
C LYS A 178 -10.85 4.46 -16.93
N GLU A 179 -10.43 5.32 -16.01
CA GLU A 179 -10.30 6.74 -16.26
C GLU A 179 -9.22 6.99 -17.33
N LYS A 180 -9.52 7.90 -18.26
CA LYS A 180 -8.71 8.10 -19.48
C LYS A 180 -7.25 8.42 -19.18
N GLN A 181 -7.00 9.22 -18.14
CA GLN A 181 -5.67 9.66 -17.75
C GLN A 181 -4.80 8.52 -17.21
N ARG A 182 -5.41 7.48 -16.61
CA ARG A 182 -4.74 6.26 -16.11
C ARG A 182 -4.41 5.23 -17.20
N SER A 183 -4.67 5.54 -18.46
CA SER A 183 -4.18 4.72 -19.58
C SER A 183 -2.64 4.65 -19.59
N LEU A 184 -2.08 3.50 -19.98
CA LEU A 184 -0.63 3.38 -20.16
C LEU A 184 -0.17 4.21 -21.36
N ALA A 185 0.93 4.94 -21.19
CA ALA A 185 1.63 5.56 -22.31
C ALA A 185 2.27 4.46 -23.19
N PRO A 186 2.16 4.53 -24.53
CA PRO A 186 2.80 3.56 -25.42
C PRO A 186 4.34 3.54 -25.30
N ASN A 187 4.93 4.69 -24.99
CA ASN A 187 6.35 4.84 -24.71
C ASN A 187 6.50 5.79 -23.51
N LEU A 188 6.94 5.24 -22.37
CA LEU A 188 7.01 5.98 -21.12
C LEU A 188 8.13 7.04 -21.12
N ALA A 189 9.28 6.76 -21.73
CA ALA A 189 10.39 7.72 -21.86
C ALA A 189 9.97 8.97 -22.66
N ASN A 190 9.35 8.79 -23.83
CA ASN A 190 8.86 9.91 -24.64
C ASN A 190 7.79 10.72 -23.91
N TRP A 191 6.88 10.04 -23.19
CA TRP A 191 5.86 10.70 -22.38
C TRP A 191 6.50 11.52 -21.25
N TYR A 192 7.47 10.95 -20.53
CA TYR A 192 8.16 11.66 -19.46
C TYR A 192 8.92 12.88 -19.99
N GLN A 193 9.67 12.75 -21.09
CA GLN A 193 10.38 13.87 -21.71
C GLN A 193 9.44 15.02 -22.09
N GLN A 194 8.23 14.72 -22.58
CA GLN A 194 7.22 15.74 -22.93
C GLN A 194 6.65 16.47 -21.70
N HIS A 195 6.64 15.83 -20.54
CA HIS A 195 5.98 16.34 -19.33
C HIS A 195 6.93 16.68 -18.18
N GLN A 196 8.24 16.41 -18.34
CA GLN A 196 9.25 16.55 -17.28
C GLN A 196 9.18 17.92 -16.60
N VAL A 197 9.16 19.00 -17.37
CA VAL A 197 9.12 20.36 -16.81
C VAL A 197 7.86 20.59 -15.98
N THR A 198 6.73 20.03 -16.38
CA THR A 198 5.47 20.16 -15.62
C THR A 198 5.50 19.32 -14.34
N LEU A 199 6.00 18.08 -14.43
CA LEU A 199 6.15 17.17 -13.30
C LEU A 199 7.11 17.72 -12.24
N GLU A 200 8.26 18.25 -12.65
CA GLU A 200 9.27 18.79 -11.72
C GLU A 200 8.87 20.13 -11.09
N ALA A 201 7.89 20.84 -11.67
CA ALA A 201 7.41 22.13 -11.18
C ALA A 201 6.28 22.00 -10.15
N ASP A 202 5.53 20.88 -10.18
CA ASP A 202 4.33 20.69 -9.38
C ASP A 202 4.18 19.21 -8.97
N PRO A 203 4.20 18.88 -7.66
CA PRO A 203 3.98 17.51 -7.20
C PRO A 203 2.60 16.96 -7.61
N TYR A 204 1.62 17.82 -7.84
CA TYR A 204 0.24 17.46 -8.21
C TYR A 204 -0.06 17.80 -9.69
N ALA A 205 0.95 17.63 -10.53
CA ALA A 205 0.96 18.07 -11.92
C ALA A 205 -0.34 17.79 -12.71
N LYS A 206 -0.92 18.88 -13.22
CA LYS A 206 -2.18 18.87 -14.00
C LYS A 206 -3.33 18.22 -13.24
N ASP A 207 -3.59 18.71 -12.03
CA ASP A 207 -4.63 18.19 -11.14
C ASP A 207 -4.47 16.66 -10.95
N ARG A 208 -3.23 16.24 -10.68
CA ARG A 208 -2.78 14.84 -10.53
C ARG A 208 -2.85 13.95 -11.78
N SER A 209 -3.44 14.38 -12.89
CA SER A 209 -3.66 13.52 -14.07
C SER A 209 -2.36 12.94 -14.68
N LEU A 210 -1.22 13.64 -14.53
CA LEU A 210 0.08 13.11 -14.94
C LEU A 210 0.64 12.10 -13.92
N ASN A 211 0.45 12.35 -12.63
CA ASN A 211 0.82 11.41 -11.57
C ASN A 211 0.06 10.09 -11.72
N GLU A 212 -1.24 10.13 -11.98
CA GLU A 212 -2.11 8.96 -12.16
C GLU A 212 -1.71 8.10 -13.37
N LYS A 213 -1.25 8.75 -14.45
CA LYS A 213 -0.69 8.04 -15.61
C LYS A 213 0.60 7.32 -15.24
N MET A 214 1.51 7.99 -14.53
CA MET A 214 2.74 7.36 -14.05
C MET A 214 2.43 6.22 -13.06
N ALA A 215 1.49 6.42 -12.14
CA ALA A 215 1.03 5.44 -11.17
C ALA A 215 0.54 4.15 -11.85
N SER A 216 -0.12 4.25 -13.00
CA SER A 216 -0.59 3.09 -13.75
C SER A 216 0.57 2.24 -14.31
N HIS A 217 1.69 2.87 -14.69
CA HIS A 217 2.91 2.14 -15.05
C HIS A 217 3.60 1.53 -13.82
N LEU A 218 3.68 2.28 -12.72
CA LEU A 218 4.26 1.79 -11.46
C LEU A 218 3.48 0.58 -10.94
N LEU A 219 2.15 0.66 -10.89
CA LEU A 219 1.27 -0.44 -10.49
C LEU A 219 1.53 -1.68 -11.36
N LYS A 220 1.65 -1.53 -12.69
CA LYS A 220 1.98 -2.64 -13.58
C LYS A 220 3.37 -3.23 -13.29
N ILE A 221 4.35 -2.39 -12.96
CA ILE A 221 5.71 -2.85 -12.65
C ILE A 221 5.74 -3.63 -11.33
N PHE A 222 5.11 -3.12 -10.28
CA PHE A 222 5.14 -3.73 -8.96
C PHE A 222 4.20 -4.94 -8.82
N THR A 223 3.12 -5.03 -9.60
CA THR A 223 2.21 -6.19 -9.54
C THR A 223 2.82 -7.48 -10.09
N GLU A 224 3.93 -7.42 -10.84
CA GLU A 224 4.67 -8.61 -11.29
C GLU A 224 5.34 -9.36 -10.13
N GLN A 225 5.78 -8.63 -9.09
CA GLN A 225 6.41 -9.17 -7.88
C GLN A 225 5.97 -8.32 -6.68
N PRO A 226 4.75 -8.52 -6.13
CA PRO A 226 4.16 -7.65 -5.12
C PRO A 226 5.01 -7.43 -3.86
N GLU A 227 5.82 -8.40 -3.46
CA GLU A 227 6.76 -8.31 -2.34
C GLU A 227 7.80 -7.19 -2.53
N THR A 228 8.06 -6.76 -3.78
CA THR A 228 8.99 -5.69 -4.08
C THR A 228 8.47 -4.30 -3.72
N TRP A 229 7.20 -4.15 -3.35
CA TRP A 229 6.68 -2.91 -2.75
C TRP A 229 7.46 -2.48 -1.51
N ALA A 230 8.13 -3.41 -0.83
CA ALA A 230 9.03 -3.12 0.29
C ALA A 230 10.21 -2.19 -0.10
N ALA A 231 10.46 -1.99 -1.40
CA ALA A 231 11.39 -1.00 -1.92
C ALA A 231 11.01 0.44 -1.54
N ILE A 232 9.73 0.75 -1.27
CA ILE A 232 9.29 2.09 -0.81
C ILE A 232 10.11 2.56 0.40
N ASN A 233 10.46 1.64 1.30
CA ASN A 233 11.19 1.92 2.54
C ASN A 233 12.57 2.58 2.35
N TYR A 234 13.09 2.56 1.12
CA TYR A 234 14.43 3.03 0.76
C TYR A 234 14.40 4.30 -0.11
N ILE A 235 13.22 4.90 -0.28
CA ILE A 235 13.04 6.22 -0.89
C ILE A 235 13.48 7.30 0.10
N ASN A 236 13.90 8.47 -0.42
CA ASN A 236 14.35 9.64 0.33
C ASN A 236 15.55 9.39 1.28
N LEU A 237 16.31 8.30 1.07
CA LEU A 237 17.56 8.00 1.78
C LEU A 237 18.83 8.48 1.03
N GLY A 238 18.66 9.25 -0.04
CA GLY A 238 19.77 9.86 -0.78
C GLY A 238 20.47 10.96 0.03
N ASP A 239 21.69 11.30 -0.37
CA ASP A 239 22.40 12.46 0.18
C ASP A 239 21.80 13.79 -0.32
N ASP A 240 21.92 14.85 0.47
CA ASP A 240 21.52 16.20 0.06
C ASP A 240 22.54 16.79 -0.93
N SER A 241 22.47 16.28 -2.17
CA SER A 241 23.29 16.74 -3.28
C SER A 241 22.65 17.90 -4.03
N LYS A 242 23.46 18.70 -4.74
CA LYS A 242 22.97 19.75 -5.65
C LYS A 242 22.27 19.19 -6.89
N ASP A 243 22.51 17.93 -7.23
CA ASP A 243 21.81 17.26 -8.32
C ASP A 243 20.43 16.81 -7.84
N LYS A 244 19.40 17.51 -8.29
CA LYS A 244 17.99 17.23 -7.97
C LYS A 244 17.26 16.56 -9.14
N SER A 245 17.98 15.94 -10.09
CA SER A 245 17.42 15.26 -11.25
C SER A 245 16.71 13.95 -10.87
N LEU A 246 15.75 13.51 -11.70
CA LEU A 246 15.13 12.20 -11.55
C LEU A 246 16.17 11.07 -11.63
N THR A 247 17.18 11.21 -12.49
CA THR A 247 18.27 10.23 -12.62
C THR A 247 18.98 10.01 -11.30
N LYS A 248 19.35 11.09 -10.60
CA LYS A 248 19.96 11.02 -9.27
C LYS A 248 19.01 10.38 -8.26
N TYR A 249 17.75 10.82 -8.24
CA TYR A 249 16.73 10.31 -7.33
C TYR A 249 16.52 8.80 -7.44
N LEU A 250 16.36 8.28 -8.67
CA LEU A 250 16.21 6.84 -8.91
C LEU A 250 17.50 6.06 -8.65
N LYS A 251 18.66 6.66 -8.88
CA LYS A 251 19.96 6.06 -8.55
C LYS A 251 20.13 5.90 -7.04
N ASP A 252 19.77 6.91 -6.26
CA ASP A 252 19.84 6.85 -4.80
C ASP A 252 18.88 5.80 -4.25
N TRP A 253 17.65 5.78 -4.77
CA TRP A 253 16.68 4.74 -4.41
C TRP A 253 17.23 3.35 -4.72
N TYR A 254 17.77 3.15 -5.92
CA TYR A 254 18.40 1.89 -6.32
C TYR A 254 19.53 1.48 -5.38
N ASN A 255 20.46 2.40 -5.08
CA ASN A 255 21.65 2.12 -4.26
C ASN A 255 21.30 1.78 -2.81
N ASN A 256 20.32 2.48 -2.23
CA ASN A 256 19.86 2.24 -0.86
C ASN A 256 18.97 0.98 -0.73
N THR A 257 18.36 0.52 -1.83
CA THR A 257 17.49 -0.65 -1.83
C THR A 257 18.30 -1.96 -1.81
N PRO A 258 17.94 -2.99 -1.02
CA PRO A 258 18.55 -4.32 -1.07
C PRO A 258 18.39 -5.02 -2.43
N ASP A 259 19.36 -5.85 -2.83
CA ASP A 259 19.40 -6.46 -4.17
C ASP A 259 18.12 -7.17 -4.60
N HIS A 260 17.48 -7.90 -3.69
CA HIS A 260 16.25 -8.64 -3.97
C HIS A 260 15.01 -7.75 -4.20
N LEU A 261 15.08 -6.45 -3.87
CA LEU A 261 14.00 -5.48 -4.06
C LEU A 261 14.27 -4.49 -5.22
N ARG A 262 15.44 -4.57 -5.88
CA ARG A 262 15.86 -3.61 -6.92
C ARG A 262 15.18 -3.80 -8.29
N ALA A 263 14.55 -4.93 -8.53
CA ALA A 263 13.94 -5.28 -9.82
C ALA A 263 12.96 -4.20 -10.38
N PRO A 264 11.96 -3.73 -9.63
CA PRO A 264 11.06 -2.67 -10.11
C PRO A 264 11.81 -1.37 -10.43
N ILE A 265 12.80 -0.98 -9.62
CA ILE A 265 13.57 0.25 -9.82
C ILE A 265 14.35 0.21 -11.14
N LYS A 266 15.03 -0.92 -11.43
CA LYS A 266 15.70 -1.12 -12.74
C LYS A 266 14.74 -0.98 -13.90
N LYS A 267 13.54 -1.55 -13.75
CA LYS A 267 12.52 -1.51 -14.80
C LYS A 267 11.98 -0.11 -15.02
N ILE A 268 11.78 0.67 -13.95
CA ILE A 268 11.39 2.09 -14.01
C ILE A 268 12.46 2.89 -14.74
N GLN A 269 13.74 2.74 -14.35
CA GLN A 269 14.87 3.41 -15.00
C GLN A 269 14.94 3.10 -16.51
N GLN A 270 14.76 1.83 -16.88
CA GLN A 270 14.74 1.39 -18.28
C GLN A 270 13.57 1.99 -19.06
N GLN A 271 12.35 1.99 -18.52
CA GLN A 271 11.18 2.50 -19.22
C GLN A 271 11.17 4.03 -19.37
N LEU A 272 11.82 4.75 -18.45
CA LEU A 272 12.00 6.19 -18.51
C LEU A 272 13.25 6.63 -19.31
N ASP A 273 14.08 5.68 -19.77
CA ASP A 273 15.39 5.93 -20.40
C ASP A 273 16.31 6.84 -19.56
N VAL A 274 16.28 6.64 -18.23
CA VAL A 274 17.14 7.34 -17.27
C VAL A 274 18.22 6.38 -16.77
N LYS A 275 19.48 6.66 -17.13
CA LYS A 275 20.63 5.84 -16.75
C LYS A 275 21.15 6.28 -15.38
N GLY A 276 20.88 5.49 -14.34
CA GLY A 276 21.50 5.62 -13.01
C GLY A 276 22.95 5.21 -13.00
#